data_AF-A0A9E5WY84-F1
#
_entry.id   AF-A0A9E5WY84-F1
#
_cell.length_a   1.000
_cell.length_b   1.000
_cell.length_c   1.000
_cell.angle_alpha   90.00
_cell.angle_beta   90.00
_cell.angle_gamma   90.00
#
_symmetry.space_group_name_H-M   'P 1'
#
loop_
_entity.id
_entity.type
_entity.pdbx_description
1 polymer ?
#
loop_
_entity_poly.entity_id
_entity_poly.type
_entity_poly.pdbx_seq_one_letter_code
_entity_poly.pdbx_strand_id
1 'polypeptide(L)'
;MGLRSPTYFSGAFLCLAIIFTAVFNVAIRTSPDAALSRFEALVDTGALRRAAPHGERAIALSLKNNASENDIAGLKITTATTQIARKNYQRGAELMRQGLSTPWGEALDKYTRIEIENQLGQAYINAGRIEEAVSIYASFLELAGDAAVQSSVDGAQEVAGYYADMVAAADKAFAGALNHADAYKISAGSLEQTLATTNHMASLGGFYGARSGAEYAAAGLLSSAYETRKRILGVGHQDTVQITLILGPLYTKMGRLKDAEKLYLDAFHAQERAKGANSPDLSLYIKLLAGLYEKQNRFTEAQALYEHMRGLFRDAFGAQRYAINRVQDRRAYINRPVSQYFPLEKGYAPRDLVSTAEYSVPTSKAPSADEMKVRLAPDADADPREANLPVRLAQLISLCRNESGERISLRSGYRSYNTQRILFDRIGAKGTVTPPGVSEHQTGLAVDINVGDRFMRQSDRTSQCFEENAFRFGFILSYPPDNNYLPGEDSYEPWHWRYVGVQTAQLYREAGPYNQPQEFLAALPCYQERAATGSFPTAGEPDICLEEPKIITATASEQAGKQPIGENPETARILNDSGNAARVRR
;
A
#
# COMPACT_ATOMS: atom_id res chain seq x y z
N MET A 1 -75.30 7.18 61.75
CA MET A 1 -74.12 7.93 61.25
C MET A 1 -74.21 7.96 59.73
N GLY A 2 -74.63 9.09 59.15
CA GLY A 2 -74.76 9.23 57.70
C GLY A 2 -73.38 9.33 57.06
N LEU A 3 -72.96 8.28 56.35
CA LEU A 3 -71.75 8.28 55.53
C LEU A 3 -71.89 9.38 54.47
N ARG A 4 -70.99 10.38 54.53
CA ARG A 4 -70.93 11.47 53.55
C ARG A 4 -70.70 10.88 52.16
N SER A 5 -71.41 11.43 51.17
CA SER A 5 -71.38 10.99 49.77
C SER A 5 -69.94 10.79 49.24
N PRO A 6 -69.69 9.75 48.41
CA PRO A 6 -68.40 9.53 47.74
C PRO A 6 -67.85 10.75 46.99
N THR A 7 -68.73 11.67 46.58
CA THR A 7 -68.36 12.93 45.90
C THR A 7 -67.65 13.95 46.79
N TYR A 8 -67.89 13.94 48.11
CA TYR A 8 -67.17 14.82 49.04
C TYR A 8 -65.75 14.34 49.31
N PHE A 9 -65.54 13.02 49.34
CA PHE A 9 -64.20 12.44 49.44
C PHE A 9 -63.40 12.68 48.16
N SER A 10 -64.00 12.47 46.98
CA SER A 10 -63.30 12.77 45.72
C SER A 10 -62.92 14.25 45.58
N GLY A 11 -63.77 15.18 46.03
CA GLY A 11 -63.44 16.61 46.09
C GLY A 11 -62.30 16.94 47.06
N ALA A 12 -62.29 16.36 48.27
CA ALA A 12 -61.22 16.57 49.24
C ALA A 12 -59.87 15.97 48.80
N PHE A 13 -59.89 14.78 48.20
CA PHE A 13 -58.69 14.16 47.61
C PHE A 13 -58.15 14.97 46.42
N LEU A 14 -59.03 15.52 45.58
CA LEU A 14 -58.62 16.40 44.49
C LEU A 14 -57.98 17.70 45.01
N CYS A 15 -58.56 18.34 46.03
CA CYS A 15 -57.99 19.53 46.65
C CYS A 15 -56.63 19.25 47.30
N LEU A 16 -56.49 18.14 48.04
CA LEU A 16 -55.21 17.72 48.63
C LEU A 16 -54.16 17.41 47.56
N ALA A 17 -54.56 16.76 46.46
CA ALA A 17 -53.67 16.50 45.33
C ALA A 17 -53.20 17.79 44.64
N ILE A 18 -54.09 18.78 44.48
CA ILE A 18 -53.74 20.10 43.93
C ILE A 18 -52.76 20.84 44.85
N ILE A 19 -53.04 20.88 46.15
CA ILE A 19 -52.16 21.53 47.15
C ILE A 19 -50.80 20.85 47.19
N PHE A 20 -50.77 19.51 47.26
CA PHE A 20 -49.53 18.74 47.23
C PHE A 20 -48.73 19.03 45.96
N THR A 21 -49.39 19.05 44.80
CA THR A 21 -48.73 19.36 43.52
C THR A 21 -48.19 20.79 43.49
N ALA A 22 -48.92 21.76 44.06
CA ALA A 22 -48.47 23.15 44.15
C ALA A 22 -47.24 23.28 45.07
N VAL A 23 -47.28 22.70 46.28
CA VAL A 23 -46.17 22.71 47.24
C VAL A 23 -44.95 22.00 46.68
N PHE A 24 -45.14 20.82 46.08
CA PHE A 24 -44.06 20.07 45.44
C PHE A 24 -43.42 20.86 44.28
N ASN A 25 -44.22 21.53 43.46
CA ASN A 25 -43.71 22.38 42.38
C ASN A 25 -42.94 23.61 42.91
N VAL A 26 -43.35 24.19 44.04
CA VAL A 26 -42.60 25.26 44.70
C VAL A 26 -41.29 24.73 45.26
N ALA A 27 -41.32 23.59 45.98
CA ALA A 27 -40.14 22.97 46.56
C ALA A 27 -39.08 22.66 45.49
N ILE A 28 -39.48 22.07 44.35
CA ILE A 28 -38.58 21.82 43.21
C ILE A 28 -37.96 23.12 42.67
N ARG A 29 -38.64 24.27 42.79
CA ARG A 29 -38.15 25.56 42.28
C ARG A 29 -37.18 26.25 43.23
N THR A 30 -37.19 25.92 44.52
CA THR A 30 -36.47 26.68 45.54
C THR A 30 -35.48 25.88 46.36
N SER A 31 -35.59 24.54 46.41
CA SER A 31 -34.69 23.66 47.16
C SER A 31 -33.82 22.80 46.23
N PRO A 32 -32.50 22.73 46.45
CA PRO A 32 -31.62 21.86 45.66
C PRO A 32 -31.99 20.39 45.83
N ASP A 33 -32.28 19.93 47.05
CA ASP A 33 -32.60 18.53 47.33
C ASP A 33 -33.93 18.11 46.68
N ALA A 34 -34.93 18.98 46.70
CA ALA A 34 -36.21 18.70 46.06
C ALA A 34 -36.08 18.66 44.52
N ALA A 35 -35.23 19.53 43.95
CA ALA A 35 -34.92 19.50 42.52
C ALA A 35 -34.13 18.24 42.13
N LEU A 36 -33.14 17.85 42.95
CA LEU A 36 -32.32 16.65 42.77
C LEU A 36 -33.16 15.38 42.88
N SER A 37 -33.95 15.23 43.93
CA SER A 37 -34.82 14.06 44.12
C SER A 37 -35.80 13.89 42.95
N ARG A 38 -36.35 15.00 42.43
CA ARG A 38 -37.20 14.94 41.23
C ARG A 38 -36.41 14.54 39.98
N PHE A 39 -35.18 15.03 39.84
CA PHE A 39 -34.29 14.67 38.74
C PHE A 39 -33.99 13.18 38.75
N GLU A 40 -33.51 12.65 39.87
CA GLU A 40 -33.17 11.22 40.06
C GLU A 40 -34.38 10.32 39.78
N ALA A 41 -35.55 10.61 40.34
CA ALA A 41 -36.76 9.83 40.09
C ALA A 41 -37.15 9.79 38.59
N LEU A 42 -36.89 10.85 37.84
CA LEU A 42 -37.12 10.88 36.39
C LEU A 42 -36.02 10.15 35.61
N VAL A 43 -34.77 10.18 36.07
CA VAL A 43 -33.68 9.40 35.49
C VAL A 43 -33.93 7.90 35.68
N ASP A 44 -34.30 7.47 36.89
CA ASP A 44 -34.57 6.07 37.24
C ASP A 44 -35.72 5.48 36.44
N THR A 45 -36.72 6.30 36.10
CA THR A 45 -37.85 5.89 35.26
C THR A 45 -37.56 5.96 33.76
N GLY A 46 -36.33 6.29 33.36
CA GLY A 46 -35.91 6.44 31.96
C GLY A 46 -36.47 7.70 31.28
N ALA A 47 -37.12 8.59 32.02
CA ALA A 47 -37.73 9.82 31.51
C ALA A 47 -36.69 10.95 31.33
N LEU A 48 -35.55 10.65 30.71
CA LEU A 48 -34.36 11.51 30.63
C LEU A 48 -34.67 12.92 30.08
N ARG A 49 -35.49 13.01 29.02
CA ARG A 49 -35.87 14.32 28.43
C ARG A 49 -36.65 15.20 29.41
N ARG A 50 -37.43 14.60 30.31
CA ARG A 50 -38.19 15.31 31.36
C ARG A 50 -37.31 15.63 32.57
N ALA A 51 -36.29 14.81 32.84
CA ALA A 51 -35.35 15.01 33.92
C ALA A 51 -34.47 16.25 33.71
N ALA A 52 -33.97 16.50 32.49
CA ALA A 52 -33.01 17.57 32.19
C ALA A 52 -33.26 18.96 32.85
N PRO A 53 -34.46 19.57 32.77
CA PRO A 53 -34.70 20.87 33.44
C PRO A 53 -34.60 20.82 34.96
N HIS A 54 -34.82 19.65 35.58
CA HIS A 54 -34.67 19.47 37.03
C HIS A 54 -33.20 19.32 37.43
N GLY A 55 -32.39 18.65 36.61
CA GLY A 55 -30.94 18.54 36.84
C GLY A 55 -30.24 19.90 36.74
N GLU A 56 -30.53 20.69 35.69
CA GLU A 56 -30.03 22.07 35.55
C GLU A 56 -30.42 22.94 36.75
N ARG A 57 -31.64 22.76 37.25
CA ARG A 57 -32.12 23.50 38.41
C ARG A 57 -31.42 23.07 39.70
N ALA A 58 -31.22 21.77 39.89
CA ALA A 58 -30.47 21.24 41.04
C ALA A 58 -29.05 21.82 41.05
N ILE A 59 -28.35 21.81 39.91
CA ILE A 59 -27.03 22.44 39.75
C ILE A 59 -27.06 23.92 40.14
N ALA A 60 -27.98 24.70 39.56
CA ALA A 60 -28.07 26.13 39.80
C ALA A 60 -28.40 26.48 41.27
N LEU A 61 -29.29 25.73 41.91
CA LEU A 61 -29.66 25.93 43.31
C LEU A 61 -28.52 25.50 44.26
N SER A 62 -27.81 24.40 43.96
CA SER A 62 -26.66 23.96 44.75
C SER A 62 -25.52 24.99 44.71
N LEU A 63 -25.20 25.53 43.53
CA LEU A 63 -24.20 26.60 43.39
C LEU A 63 -24.62 27.87 44.14
N LYS A 64 -25.90 28.25 44.08
CA LYS A 64 -26.45 29.38 44.86
C LYS A 64 -26.34 29.15 46.37
N ASN A 65 -26.35 27.91 46.80
CA ASN A 65 -26.18 27.49 48.20
C ASN A 65 -24.71 27.16 48.55
N ASN A 66 -23.75 27.71 47.81
CA ASN A 66 -22.30 27.59 48.04
C ASN A 66 -21.72 26.16 47.92
N ALA A 67 -22.40 25.24 47.22
CA ALA A 67 -21.76 23.98 46.84
C ALA A 67 -20.58 24.25 45.90
N SER A 68 -19.47 23.54 46.07
CA SER A 68 -18.34 23.67 45.15
C SER A 68 -18.62 22.98 43.82
N GLU A 69 -17.87 23.37 42.79
CA GLU A 69 -17.89 22.72 41.47
C GLU A 69 -17.58 21.21 41.55
N ASN A 70 -16.72 20.83 42.51
CA ASN A 70 -16.35 19.43 42.77
C ASN A 70 -17.50 18.64 43.40
N ASP A 71 -18.23 19.23 44.35
CA ASP A 71 -19.33 18.56 45.07
C ASP A 71 -20.47 18.16 44.11
N ILE A 72 -20.67 18.94 43.06
CA ILE A 72 -21.73 18.73 42.07
C ILE A 72 -21.24 18.09 40.78
N ALA A 73 -19.97 17.69 40.69
CA ALA A 73 -19.37 17.17 39.45
C ALA A 73 -20.13 15.96 38.90
N GLY A 74 -20.46 14.98 39.74
CA GLY A 74 -21.26 13.82 39.35
C GLY A 74 -22.68 14.20 38.88
N LEU A 75 -23.32 15.17 39.54
CA LEU A 75 -24.62 15.70 39.12
C LEU A 75 -24.54 16.38 37.74
N LYS A 76 -23.43 17.06 37.42
CA LYS A 76 -23.19 17.61 36.08
C LYS A 76 -23.08 16.51 35.03
N ILE A 77 -22.35 15.43 35.30
CA ILE A 77 -22.25 14.29 34.38
C ILE A 77 -23.64 13.68 34.11
N THR A 78 -24.40 13.38 35.16
CA THR A 78 -25.75 12.79 34.99
C THR A 78 -26.71 13.76 34.31
N THR A 79 -26.64 15.06 34.62
CA THR A 79 -27.46 16.07 33.93
C THR A 79 -27.07 16.18 32.45
N ALA A 80 -25.78 16.05 32.12
CA ALA A 80 -25.31 16.08 30.74
C ALA A 80 -25.94 14.97 29.88
N THR A 81 -26.03 13.73 30.38
CA THR A 81 -26.65 12.61 29.63
C THR A 81 -28.12 12.90 29.32
N THR A 82 -28.84 13.54 30.25
CA THR A 82 -30.22 13.96 30.03
C THR A 82 -30.36 15.09 28.99
N GLN A 83 -29.38 15.99 28.91
CA GLN A 83 -29.33 17.03 27.87
C GLN A 83 -29.04 16.42 26.49
N ILE A 84 -28.11 15.46 26.41
CA ILE A 84 -27.82 14.70 25.18
C ILE A 84 -29.06 13.95 24.70
N ALA A 85 -29.83 13.32 25.61
CA ALA A 85 -31.10 12.67 25.28
C ALA A 85 -32.16 13.65 24.71
N ARG A 86 -32.04 14.95 25.00
CA ARG A 86 -32.86 16.02 24.39
C ARG A 86 -32.29 16.57 23.08
N LYS A 87 -31.17 16.02 22.59
CA LYS A 87 -30.37 16.55 21.47
C LYS A 87 -29.76 17.93 21.76
N ASN A 88 -29.62 18.30 23.03
CA ASN A 88 -28.92 19.51 23.45
C ASN A 88 -27.44 19.20 23.66
N TYR A 89 -26.77 18.81 22.58
CA TYR A 89 -25.42 18.26 22.61
C TYR A 89 -24.38 19.25 23.14
N GLN A 90 -24.49 20.53 22.77
CA GLN A 90 -23.59 21.58 23.24
C GLN A 90 -23.62 21.74 24.75
N ARG A 91 -24.83 21.79 25.35
CA ARG A 91 -24.97 21.92 26.80
C ARG A 91 -24.55 20.64 27.54
N GLY A 92 -24.88 19.48 26.99
CA GLY A 92 -24.42 18.20 27.53
C GLY A 92 -22.89 18.13 27.59
N ALA A 93 -22.22 18.44 26.48
CA ALA A 93 -20.76 18.47 26.41
C ALA A 93 -20.13 19.46 27.39
N GLU A 94 -20.72 20.66 27.54
CA GLU A 94 -20.25 21.66 28.51
C GLU A 94 -20.29 21.13 29.95
N LEU A 95 -21.40 20.52 30.35
CA LEU A 95 -21.58 19.95 31.69
C LEU A 95 -20.61 18.78 31.94
N MET A 96 -20.43 17.89 30.95
CA MET A 96 -19.45 16.80 31.01
C MET A 96 -18.03 17.32 31.21
N ARG A 97 -17.62 18.31 30.41
CA ARG A 97 -16.29 18.93 30.52
C ARG A 97 -16.09 19.58 31.90
N GLN A 98 -17.09 20.31 32.40
CA GLN A 98 -17.03 20.93 33.73
C GLN A 98 -16.82 19.87 34.81
N GLY A 99 -17.60 18.78 34.80
CA GLY A 99 -17.45 17.69 35.77
C GLY A 99 -16.07 17.01 35.68
N LEU A 100 -15.61 16.68 34.48
CA LEU A 100 -14.30 16.02 34.26
C LEU A 100 -13.10 16.89 34.65
N SER A 101 -13.23 18.22 34.64
CA SER A 101 -12.17 19.16 35.02
C SER A 101 -12.00 19.37 36.53
N THR A 102 -12.75 18.64 37.36
CA THR A 102 -12.67 18.73 38.82
C THR A 102 -11.80 17.60 39.40
N PRO A 103 -11.31 17.74 40.65
CA PRO A 103 -10.65 16.64 41.35
C PRO A 103 -11.47 15.34 41.39
N TRP A 104 -12.80 15.42 41.48
CA TRP A 104 -13.70 14.28 41.36
C TRP A 104 -13.53 13.56 40.01
N GLY A 105 -13.43 14.32 38.91
CA GLY A 105 -13.20 13.78 37.58
C GLY A 105 -11.81 13.15 37.42
N GLU A 106 -10.78 13.76 38.02
CA GLU A 106 -9.41 13.21 38.07
C GLU A 106 -9.31 11.92 38.87
N ALA A 107 -10.13 11.76 39.91
CA ALA A 107 -10.18 10.58 40.77
C ALA A 107 -11.00 9.41 40.21
N LEU A 108 -11.67 9.58 39.05
CA LEU A 108 -12.42 8.50 38.41
C LEU A 108 -11.50 7.35 38.01
N ASP A 109 -12.02 6.12 38.10
CA ASP A 109 -11.33 4.98 37.52
C ASP A 109 -11.20 5.13 36.00
N LYS A 110 -10.17 4.49 35.45
CA LYS A 110 -9.78 4.64 34.06
C LYS A 110 -10.92 4.32 33.10
N TYR A 111 -11.70 3.26 33.33
CA TYR A 111 -12.77 2.85 32.42
C TYR A 111 -13.96 3.80 32.48
N THR A 112 -14.39 4.18 33.69
CA THR A 112 -15.47 5.16 33.85
C THR A 112 -15.11 6.50 33.22
N ARG A 113 -13.87 6.95 33.39
CA ARG A 113 -13.40 8.20 32.78
C ARG A 113 -13.43 8.13 31.25
N ILE A 114 -12.92 7.04 30.65
CA ILE A 114 -12.93 6.83 29.20
C ILE A 114 -14.34 6.85 28.65
N GLU A 115 -15.30 6.21 29.33
CA GLU A 115 -16.69 6.18 28.85
C GLU A 115 -17.33 7.58 28.87
N ILE A 116 -17.07 8.39 29.90
CA ILE A 116 -17.54 9.77 29.96
C ILE A 116 -16.86 10.63 28.89
N GLU A 117 -15.54 10.48 28.69
CA GLU A 117 -14.79 11.19 27.66
C GLU A 117 -15.23 10.78 26.24
N ASN A 118 -15.57 9.51 26.02
CA ASN A 118 -16.16 9.03 24.77
C ASN A 118 -17.54 9.65 24.53
N GLN A 119 -18.41 9.69 25.54
CA GLN A 119 -19.71 10.37 25.42
C GLN A 119 -19.57 11.87 25.16
N LEU A 120 -18.57 12.51 25.79
CA LEU A 120 -18.21 13.90 25.51
C LEU A 120 -17.75 14.08 24.06
N GLY A 121 -16.87 13.20 23.55
CA GLY A 121 -16.43 13.18 22.17
C GLY A 121 -17.59 13.05 21.19
N GLN A 122 -18.51 12.10 21.43
CA GLN A 122 -19.72 11.93 20.62
C GLN A 122 -20.64 13.16 20.70
N ALA A 123 -20.82 13.76 21.87
CA ALA A 123 -21.60 14.97 22.03
C ALA A 123 -20.99 16.13 21.22
N TYR A 124 -19.66 16.24 21.19
CA TYR A 124 -18.97 17.23 20.36
C TYR A 124 -19.17 16.98 18.87
N ILE A 125 -19.07 15.74 18.38
CA ILE A 125 -19.37 15.41 16.98
C ILE A 125 -20.80 15.84 16.61
N ASN A 126 -21.78 15.47 17.44
CA ASN A 126 -23.19 15.82 17.20
C ASN A 126 -23.48 17.32 17.32
N ALA A 127 -22.66 18.07 18.06
CA ALA A 127 -22.73 19.52 18.16
C ALA A 127 -21.99 20.26 17.03
N GLY A 128 -21.34 19.54 16.10
CA GLY A 128 -20.48 20.12 15.07
C GLY A 128 -19.14 20.66 15.58
N ARG A 129 -18.77 20.33 16.81
CA ARG A 129 -17.53 20.74 17.49
C ARG A 129 -16.42 19.72 17.25
N ILE A 130 -15.98 19.65 15.99
CA ILE A 130 -15.13 18.55 15.52
C ILE A 130 -13.71 18.63 16.11
N GLU A 131 -13.17 19.82 16.39
CA GLU A 131 -11.82 19.98 16.97
C GLU A 131 -11.71 19.33 18.34
N GLU A 132 -12.71 19.56 19.17
CA GLU A 132 -12.76 19.05 20.53
C GLU A 132 -12.95 17.53 20.53
N ALA A 133 -13.79 17.01 19.63
CA ALA A 133 -13.92 15.57 19.42
C ALA A 133 -12.60 14.93 18.97
N VAL A 134 -11.94 15.52 17.96
CA VAL A 134 -10.65 15.05 17.44
C VAL A 134 -9.60 15.00 18.54
N SER A 135 -9.55 16.00 19.41
CA SER A 135 -8.58 16.06 20.50
C SER A 135 -8.77 14.91 21.49
N ILE A 136 -10.03 14.56 21.81
CA ILE A 136 -10.34 13.42 22.69
C ILE A 136 -9.90 12.10 22.06
N TYR A 137 -10.34 11.82 20.83
CA TYR A 137 -10.03 10.53 20.20
C TYR A 137 -8.56 10.38 19.80
N ALA A 138 -7.85 11.48 19.55
CA ALA A 138 -6.40 11.43 19.37
C ALA A 138 -5.69 11.13 20.70
N SER A 139 -6.14 11.71 21.81
CA SER A 139 -5.63 11.37 23.16
C SER A 139 -5.84 9.88 23.46
N PHE A 140 -6.97 9.29 23.04
CA PHE A 140 -7.20 7.86 23.16
C PHE A 140 -6.17 7.03 22.39
N LEU A 141 -5.77 7.44 21.19
CA LEU A 141 -4.72 6.75 20.42
C LEU A 141 -3.34 6.86 21.09
N GLU A 142 -3.00 8.02 21.65
CA GLU A 142 -1.76 8.21 22.41
C GLU A 142 -1.73 7.28 23.64
N LEU A 143 -2.82 7.25 24.41
CA LEU A 143 -2.97 6.37 25.57
C LEU A 143 -2.97 4.89 25.19
N ALA A 144 -3.53 4.52 24.04
CA ALA A 144 -3.46 3.17 23.50
C ALA A 144 -2.02 2.78 23.16
N GLY A 145 -1.27 3.69 22.54
CA GLY A 145 0.14 3.50 22.21
C GLY A 145 1.01 3.33 23.46
N ASP A 146 0.87 4.23 24.42
CA ASP A 146 1.60 4.18 25.69
C ASP A 146 1.32 2.88 26.46
N ALA A 147 0.05 2.47 26.51
CA ALA A 147 -0.34 1.21 27.14
C ALA A 147 0.21 -0.02 26.38
N ALA A 148 0.24 0.01 25.05
CA ALA A 148 0.80 -1.08 24.24
C ALA A 148 2.32 -1.24 24.43
N VAL A 149 3.05 -0.14 24.66
CA VAL A 149 4.50 -0.17 24.94
C VAL A 149 4.79 -0.71 26.35
N GLN A 150 3.89 -0.50 27.30
CA GLN A 150 4.02 -0.97 28.69
C GLN A 150 3.66 -2.46 28.87
N SER A 151 3.90 -3.30 27.85
CA SER A 151 3.44 -4.70 27.74
C SER A 151 3.82 -5.64 28.89
N SER A 152 4.67 -5.20 29.84
CA SER A 152 5.02 -5.91 31.07
C SER A 152 4.06 -5.70 32.23
N VAL A 153 3.09 -4.78 32.11
CA VAL A 153 2.09 -4.49 33.15
C VAL A 153 0.81 -5.28 32.86
N ASP A 154 0.30 -5.97 33.89
CA ASP A 154 -0.93 -6.77 33.77
C ASP A 154 -2.12 -5.88 33.36
N GLY A 155 -2.89 -6.31 32.35
CA GLY A 155 -4.01 -5.54 31.79
C GLY A 155 -3.66 -4.40 30.81
N ALA A 156 -2.37 -4.09 30.56
CA ALA A 156 -2.00 -2.97 29.67
C ALA A 156 -2.47 -3.18 28.22
N GLN A 157 -2.40 -4.42 27.72
CA GLN A 157 -2.86 -4.77 26.37
C GLN A 157 -4.38 -4.75 26.22
N GLU A 158 -5.12 -5.08 27.30
CA GLU A 158 -6.58 -4.96 27.35
C GLU A 158 -7.00 -3.49 27.26
N VAL A 159 -6.32 -2.60 28.00
CA VAL A 159 -6.61 -1.17 27.96
C VAL A 159 -6.24 -0.54 26.61
N ALA A 160 -5.13 -0.95 26.00
CA ALA A 160 -4.77 -0.50 24.65
C ALA A 160 -5.86 -0.86 23.62
N GLY A 161 -6.39 -2.09 23.71
CA GLY A 161 -7.52 -2.54 22.89
C GLY A 161 -8.77 -1.69 23.15
N TYR A 162 -9.08 -1.42 24.42
CA TYR A 162 -10.27 -0.65 24.81
C TYR A 162 -10.28 0.77 24.21
N TYR A 163 -9.16 1.50 24.27
CA TYR A 163 -9.04 2.81 23.63
C TYR A 163 -9.17 2.72 22.11
N ALA A 164 -8.51 1.75 21.48
CA ALA A 164 -8.55 1.58 20.03
C ALA A 164 -9.98 1.26 19.53
N ASP A 165 -10.74 0.49 20.30
CA ASP A 165 -12.14 0.15 20.00
C ASP A 165 -13.05 1.38 20.05
N MET A 166 -12.85 2.27 21.02
CA MET A 166 -13.60 3.54 21.09
C MET A 166 -13.32 4.45 19.89
N VAL A 167 -12.05 4.54 19.47
CA VAL A 167 -11.68 5.30 18.27
C VAL A 167 -12.29 4.67 17.01
N ALA A 168 -12.27 3.34 16.90
CA ALA A 168 -12.89 2.62 15.78
C ALA A 168 -14.42 2.81 15.74
N ALA A 169 -15.09 2.82 16.89
CA ALA A 169 -16.53 3.06 16.97
C ALA A 169 -16.93 4.48 16.54
N ALA A 170 -16.06 5.47 16.78
CA ALA A 170 -16.28 6.86 16.41
C ALA A 170 -16.17 7.14 14.90
N ASP A 171 -15.60 6.22 14.12
CA ASP A 171 -15.36 6.37 12.67
C ASP A 171 -16.62 6.82 11.91
N LYS A 172 -17.74 6.10 12.09
CA LYS A 172 -19.00 6.41 11.40
C LYS A 172 -19.53 7.80 11.76
N ALA A 173 -19.33 8.23 13.00
CA ALA A 173 -19.77 9.53 13.47
C ALA A 173 -18.93 10.64 12.81
N PHE A 174 -17.60 10.46 12.71
CA PHE A 174 -16.73 11.37 11.98
C PHE A 174 -17.04 11.40 10.48
N ALA A 175 -17.27 10.25 9.84
CA ALA A 175 -17.66 10.19 8.43
C ALA A 175 -18.94 11.01 8.17
N GLY A 176 -19.96 10.84 9.01
CA GLY A 176 -21.21 11.59 8.90
C GLY A 176 -21.02 13.10 9.11
N ALA A 177 -20.21 13.49 10.10
CA ALA A 177 -19.97 14.89 10.43
C ALA A 177 -19.09 15.61 9.40
N LEU A 178 -18.23 14.89 8.68
CA LEU A 178 -17.27 15.45 7.72
C LEU A 178 -17.73 15.37 6.25
N ASN A 179 -19.01 15.08 6.00
CA ASN A 179 -19.55 15.01 4.64
C ASN A 179 -19.47 16.35 3.88
N HIS A 180 -18.41 16.46 3.08
CA HIS A 180 -18.11 17.26 1.88
C HIS A 180 -18.47 18.76 1.74
N ALA A 181 -19.22 19.42 2.61
CA ALA A 181 -19.56 20.85 2.42
C ALA A 181 -18.94 21.83 3.43
N ASP A 182 -18.65 21.41 4.67
CA ASP A 182 -18.30 22.36 5.76
C ASP A 182 -16.96 22.09 6.47
N ALA A 183 -16.17 21.13 5.99
CA ALA A 183 -14.91 20.71 6.62
C ALA A 183 -13.84 21.82 6.77
N TYR A 184 -13.99 22.95 6.08
CA TYR A 184 -12.99 24.01 5.99
C TYR A 184 -13.10 25.11 7.06
N LYS A 185 -14.19 25.16 7.86
CA LYS A 185 -14.43 26.29 8.81
C LYS A 185 -13.77 26.13 10.18
N ILE A 186 -12.90 25.14 10.33
CA ILE A 186 -12.47 24.66 11.62
C ILE A 186 -11.06 25.19 11.91
N SER A 187 -10.99 26.42 12.46
CA SER A 187 -10.17 26.73 13.65
C SER A 187 -10.28 28.21 14.04
N ALA A 188 -10.83 28.49 15.22
CA ALA A 188 -10.65 29.76 15.91
C ALA A 188 -9.76 29.48 17.13
N GLY A 189 -8.51 29.92 17.09
CA GLY A 189 -7.53 29.63 18.14
C GLY A 189 -6.18 30.28 17.87
N SER A 190 -5.24 30.12 18.80
CA SER A 190 -3.85 30.49 18.53
C SER A 190 -3.24 29.59 17.44
N LEU A 191 -2.21 30.09 16.75
CA LEU A 191 -1.51 29.34 15.70
C LEU A 191 -1.07 27.94 16.16
N GLU A 192 -0.55 27.85 17.38
CA GLU A 192 -0.05 26.62 17.99
C GLU A 192 -1.19 25.62 18.24
N GLN A 193 -2.31 26.08 18.81
CA GLN A 193 -3.49 25.23 19.02
C GLN A 193 -4.05 24.72 17.70
N THR A 194 -4.15 25.57 16.68
CA THR A 194 -4.62 25.15 15.36
C THR A 194 -3.71 24.07 14.76
N LEU A 195 -2.39 24.21 14.88
CA LEU A 195 -1.45 23.19 14.38
C LEU A 195 -1.53 21.89 15.19
N ALA A 196 -1.69 21.95 16.51
CA ALA A 196 -1.87 20.78 17.36
C ALA A 196 -3.15 20.00 16.98
N THR A 197 -4.29 20.67 16.87
CA THR A 197 -5.54 20.06 16.38
C THR A 197 -5.37 19.46 15.00
N THR A 198 -4.63 20.14 14.12
CA THR A 198 -4.34 19.64 12.77
C THR A 198 -3.49 18.37 12.79
N ASN A 199 -2.53 18.25 13.71
CA ASN A 199 -1.76 17.03 13.90
C ASN A 199 -2.66 15.87 14.36
N HIS A 200 -3.53 16.11 15.33
CA HIS A 200 -4.50 15.12 15.79
C HIS A 200 -5.46 14.68 14.67
N MET A 201 -5.93 15.61 13.84
CA MET A 201 -6.73 15.29 12.64
C MET A 201 -5.95 14.39 11.68
N ALA A 202 -4.69 14.71 11.40
CA ALA A 202 -3.85 13.89 10.52
C ALA A 202 -3.62 12.48 11.09
N SER A 203 -3.37 12.37 12.40
CA SER A 203 -3.19 11.09 13.09
C SER A 203 -4.44 10.22 13.03
N LEU A 204 -5.61 10.76 13.37
CA LEU A 204 -6.89 10.05 13.26
C LEU A 204 -7.20 9.68 11.81
N GLY A 205 -6.96 10.60 10.88
CA GLY A 205 -7.13 10.37 9.45
C GLY A 205 -6.26 9.22 8.92
N GLY A 206 -5.00 9.14 9.38
CA GLY A 206 -4.11 8.01 9.09
C GLY A 206 -4.61 6.68 9.71
N PHE A 207 -5.07 6.71 10.95
CA PHE A 207 -5.62 5.54 11.64
C PHE A 207 -6.85 4.95 10.92
N TYR A 208 -7.77 5.81 10.47
CA TYR A 208 -8.92 5.39 9.68
C TYR A 208 -8.52 4.98 8.26
N GLY A 209 -7.55 5.66 7.63
CA GLY A 209 -7.10 5.33 6.28
C GLY A 209 -6.47 3.94 6.13
N ALA A 210 -5.98 3.37 7.22
CA ALA A 210 -5.48 1.99 7.28
C ALA A 210 -6.59 0.93 7.34
N ARG A 211 -7.85 1.32 7.62
CA ARG A 211 -8.99 0.42 7.77
C ARG A 211 -9.89 0.44 6.54
N SER A 212 -10.51 -0.71 6.25
CA SER A 212 -11.50 -0.83 5.18
C SER A 212 -12.85 -0.25 5.62
N GLY A 213 -13.51 0.54 4.77
CA GLY A 213 -14.83 1.10 5.05
C GLY A 213 -14.84 2.44 5.81
N ALA A 214 -13.66 2.94 6.18
CA ALA A 214 -13.46 4.20 6.92
C ALA A 214 -12.94 5.33 6.01
N GLU A 215 -13.00 5.16 4.69
CA GLU A 215 -12.29 6.02 3.74
C GLU A 215 -12.79 7.47 3.82
N TYR A 216 -14.10 7.68 4.02
CA TYR A 216 -14.70 9.02 4.07
C TYR A 216 -14.30 9.81 5.32
N ALA A 217 -14.29 9.19 6.51
CA ALA A 217 -13.79 9.81 7.72
C ALA A 217 -12.30 10.16 7.58
N ALA A 218 -11.51 9.20 7.08
CA ALA A 218 -10.09 9.39 6.84
C ALA A 218 -9.83 10.57 5.90
N ALA A 219 -10.51 10.59 4.74
CA ALA A 219 -10.34 11.66 3.76
C ALA A 219 -10.83 13.00 4.28
N GLY A 220 -11.94 13.06 5.04
CA GLY A 220 -12.44 14.29 5.63
C GLY A 220 -11.44 14.92 6.61
N LEU A 221 -10.90 14.11 7.53
CA LEU A 221 -9.91 14.55 8.50
C LEU A 221 -8.61 15.00 7.83
N LEU A 222 -8.09 14.19 6.90
CA LEU A 222 -6.86 14.50 6.17
C LEU A 222 -7.03 15.72 5.25
N SER A 223 -8.19 15.90 4.60
CA SER A 223 -8.44 17.10 3.76
C SER A 223 -8.48 18.37 4.61
N SER A 224 -9.12 18.31 5.77
CA SER A 224 -9.17 19.45 6.72
C SER A 224 -7.77 19.78 7.22
N ALA A 225 -7.01 18.76 7.61
CA ALA A 225 -5.64 18.92 8.05
C ALA A 225 -4.71 19.48 6.95
N TYR A 226 -4.87 19.00 5.72
CA TYR A 226 -4.12 19.47 4.56
C TYR A 226 -4.35 20.95 4.30
N GLU A 227 -5.61 21.38 4.23
CA GLU A 227 -5.95 22.77 3.93
C GLU A 227 -5.52 23.73 5.05
N THR A 228 -5.62 23.31 6.31
CA THR A 228 -5.12 24.12 7.44
C THR A 228 -3.60 24.24 7.44
N ARG A 229 -2.85 23.14 7.24
CA ARG A 229 -1.38 23.20 7.11
C ARG A 229 -0.95 23.98 5.88
N LYS A 230 -1.64 23.83 4.75
CA LYS A 230 -1.37 24.61 3.53
C LYS A 230 -1.51 26.11 3.76
N ARG A 231 -2.52 26.55 4.53
CA ARG A 231 -2.72 27.97 4.88
C ARG A 231 -1.64 28.50 5.81
N ILE A 232 -1.23 27.71 6.80
CA ILE A 232 -0.32 28.13 7.87
C ILE A 232 1.15 27.96 7.50
N LEU A 233 1.51 26.76 7.05
CA LEU A 233 2.88 26.33 6.78
C LEU A 233 3.24 26.48 5.28
N GLY A 234 2.24 26.57 4.42
CA GLY A 234 2.40 26.58 2.97
C GLY A 234 2.34 25.19 2.34
N VAL A 235 2.11 25.17 1.02
CA VAL A 235 1.94 23.94 0.22
C VAL A 235 3.23 23.09 0.13
N GLY A 236 4.41 23.72 0.26
CA GLY A 236 5.70 23.04 0.16
C GLY A 236 6.25 22.50 1.48
N HIS A 237 5.62 22.82 2.61
CA HIS A 237 6.06 22.33 3.91
C HIS A 237 5.93 20.81 3.99
N GLN A 238 6.93 20.14 4.57
CA GLN A 238 6.99 18.68 4.62
C GLN A 238 5.72 18.07 5.24
N ASP A 239 5.23 18.64 6.34
CA ASP A 239 4.02 18.18 7.01
C ASP A 239 2.74 18.37 6.18
N THR A 240 2.68 19.40 5.32
CA THR A 240 1.56 19.59 4.39
C THR A 240 1.60 18.52 3.31
N VAL A 241 2.80 18.26 2.77
CA VAL A 241 3.00 17.34 1.66
C VAL A 241 2.83 15.88 2.09
N GLN A 242 3.25 15.50 3.29
CA GLN A 242 3.04 14.13 3.79
C GLN A 242 1.57 13.72 3.84
N ILE A 243 0.65 14.66 4.14
CA ILE A 243 -0.79 14.36 4.13
C ILE A 243 -1.25 13.91 2.73
N THR A 244 -0.65 14.46 1.67
CA THR A 244 -1.02 14.10 0.28
C THR A 244 -0.76 12.64 -0.05
N LEU A 245 0.28 12.04 0.56
CA LEU A 245 0.66 10.64 0.38
C LEU A 245 -0.37 9.67 0.96
N ILE A 246 -1.19 10.12 1.92
CA ILE A 246 -2.24 9.32 2.56
C ILE A 246 -3.61 9.65 1.94
N LEU A 247 -3.86 10.92 1.66
CA LEU A 247 -5.14 11.39 1.11
C LEU A 247 -5.34 10.99 -0.35
N GLY A 248 -4.28 11.01 -1.17
CA GLY A 248 -4.36 10.64 -2.59
C GLY A 248 -4.79 9.18 -2.85
N PRO A 249 -4.25 8.17 -2.14
CA PRO A 249 -4.73 6.80 -2.24
C PRO A 249 -6.18 6.63 -1.78
N LEU A 250 -6.63 7.39 -0.77
CA LEU A 250 -8.02 7.38 -0.31
C LEU A 250 -8.97 7.93 -1.39
N TYR A 251 -8.65 9.08 -1.98
CA TYR A 251 -9.40 9.61 -3.13
C TYR A 251 -9.43 8.63 -4.30
N THR A 252 -8.32 7.94 -4.56
CA THR A 252 -8.26 6.92 -5.60
C THR A 252 -9.19 5.75 -5.31
N LYS A 253 -9.23 5.24 -4.06
CA LYS A 253 -10.16 4.18 -3.63
C LYS A 253 -11.63 4.60 -3.75
N MET A 254 -11.93 5.88 -3.52
CA MET A 254 -13.28 6.45 -3.67
C MET A 254 -13.68 6.74 -5.12
N GLY A 255 -12.79 6.51 -6.10
CA GLY A 255 -13.04 6.89 -7.49
C GLY A 255 -12.93 8.40 -7.76
N ARG A 256 -12.50 9.20 -6.78
CA ARG A 256 -12.26 10.64 -6.88
C ARG A 256 -10.91 10.93 -7.55
N LEU A 257 -10.72 10.39 -8.76
CA LEU A 257 -9.43 10.41 -9.45
C LEU A 257 -8.94 11.83 -9.77
N LYS A 258 -9.86 12.75 -10.09
CA LYS A 258 -9.50 14.17 -10.36
C LYS A 258 -8.99 14.89 -9.12
N ASP A 259 -9.56 14.59 -7.95
CA ASP A 259 -9.12 15.19 -6.69
C ASP A 259 -7.74 14.66 -6.29
N ALA A 260 -7.49 13.36 -6.48
CA ALA A 260 -6.16 12.77 -6.30
C ALA A 260 -5.13 13.38 -7.25
N GLU A 261 -5.50 13.63 -8.50
CA GLU A 261 -4.61 14.19 -9.53
C GLU A 261 -4.19 15.59 -9.15
N LYS A 262 -5.16 16.46 -8.87
CA LYS A 262 -4.90 17.83 -8.43
C LYS A 262 -4.01 17.85 -7.19
N LEU A 263 -4.30 16.98 -6.22
CA LEU A 263 -3.53 16.90 -4.97
C LEU A 263 -2.06 16.53 -5.23
N TYR A 264 -1.81 15.53 -6.07
CA TYR A 264 -0.44 15.12 -6.40
C TYR A 264 0.30 16.11 -7.30
N LEU A 265 -0.39 16.79 -8.24
CA LEU A 265 0.21 17.86 -9.05
C LEU A 265 0.60 19.06 -8.16
N ASP A 266 -0.29 19.50 -7.27
CA ASP A 266 -0.01 20.58 -6.33
C ASP A 266 1.21 20.24 -5.44
N ALA A 267 1.30 18.98 -4.96
CA ALA A 267 2.44 18.49 -4.19
C ALA A 267 3.73 18.38 -5.00
N PHE A 268 3.66 17.86 -6.23
CA PHE A 268 4.79 17.75 -7.15
C PHE A 268 5.41 19.13 -7.40
N HIS A 269 4.62 20.11 -7.83
CA HIS A 269 5.15 21.46 -8.11
C HIS A 269 5.64 22.20 -6.88
N ALA A 270 5.06 21.92 -5.72
CA ALA A 270 5.54 22.50 -4.46
C ALA A 270 6.91 21.92 -4.08
N GLN A 271 7.10 20.60 -4.21
CA GLN A 271 8.38 19.94 -3.96
C GLN A 271 9.42 20.27 -5.02
N GLU A 272 9.02 20.42 -6.29
CA GLU A 272 9.90 20.84 -7.39
C GLU A 272 10.46 22.24 -7.13
N ARG A 273 9.62 23.18 -6.71
CA ARG A 273 10.09 24.54 -6.33
C ARG A 273 10.99 24.53 -5.11
N ALA A 274 10.73 23.65 -4.14
CA ALA A 274 11.50 23.59 -2.89
C ALA A 274 12.85 22.88 -3.06
N LYS A 275 12.92 21.83 -3.88
CA LYS A 275 14.06 20.91 -3.98
C LYS A 275 14.77 20.95 -5.35
N GLY A 276 14.19 21.66 -6.32
CA GLY A 276 14.67 21.72 -7.70
C GLY A 276 14.09 20.60 -8.57
N ALA A 277 13.97 20.87 -9.86
CA ALA A 277 13.42 19.96 -10.86
C ALA A 277 14.18 18.64 -11.00
N ASN A 278 15.46 18.60 -10.60
CA ASN A 278 16.30 17.40 -10.70
C ASN A 278 16.35 16.57 -9.40
N SER A 279 15.49 16.87 -8.42
CA SER A 279 15.49 16.17 -7.14
C SER A 279 14.91 14.75 -7.27
N PRO A 280 15.64 13.70 -6.83
CA PRO A 280 15.10 12.34 -6.75
C PRO A 280 13.84 12.21 -5.88
N ASP A 281 13.62 13.15 -4.96
CA ASP A 281 12.45 13.17 -4.08
C ASP A 281 11.14 13.39 -4.86
N LEU A 282 11.23 13.90 -6.11
CA LEU A 282 10.08 14.02 -7.01
C LEU A 282 9.58 12.67 -7.53
N SER A 283 10.43 11.63 -7.52
CA SER A 283 10.11 10.30 -8.07
C SER A 283 8.87 9.68 -7.44
N LEU A 284 8.63 9.93 -6.15
CA LEU A 284 7.45 9.45 -5.45
C LEU A 284 6.16 10.04 -6.04
N TYR A 285 6.10 11.36 -6.23
CA TYR A 285 4.91 12.04 -6.79
C TYR A 285 4.71 11.69 -8.26
N ILE A 286 5.80 11.57 -9.03
CA ILE A 286 5.74 11.15 -10.43
C ILE A 286 5.13 9.75 -10.55
N LYS A 287 5.55 8.81 -9.69
CA LYS A 287 4.98 7.45 -9.66
C LYS A 287 3.49 7.46 -9.27
N LEU A 288 3.11 8.29 -8.31
CA LEU A 288 1.71 8.41 -7.86
C LEU A 288 0.81 9.01 -8.95
N LEU A 289 1.30 10.02 -9.69
CA LEU A 289 0.61 10.61 -10.85
C LEU A 289 0.50 9.62 -12.01
N ALA A 290 1.59 8.90 -12.34
CA ALA A 290 1.57 7.92 -13.42
C ALA A 290 0.56 6.79 -13.16
N GLY A 291 0.56 6.22 -11.95
CA GLY A 291 -0.44 5.20 -11.57
C GLY A 291 -1.87 5.73 -11.55
N LEU A 292 -2.07 7.02 -11.31
CA LEU A 292 -3.38 7.64 -11.42
C LEU A 292 -3.82 7.82 -12.88
N TYR A 293 -2.89 8.21 -13.76
CA TYR A 293 -3.13 8.29 -15.20
C TYR A 293 -3.45 6.93 -15.81
N GLU A 294 -2.76 5.86 -15.41
CA GLU A 294 -3.14 4.49 -15.78
C GLU A 294 -4.59 4.16 -15.41
N LYS A 295 -5.01 4.50 -14.17
CA LYS A 295 -6.40 4.31 -13.72
C LYS A 295 -7.42 5.16 -14.47
N GLN A 296 -6.99 6.27 -15.07
CA GLN A 296 -7.79 7.11 -15.96
C GLN A 296 -7.70 6.68 -17.44
N ASN A 297 -6.99 5.59 -17.76
CA ASN A 297 -6.65 5.15 -19.13
C ASN A 297 -5.81 6.15 -19.94
N ARG A 298 -5.07 7.02 -19.25
CA ARG A 298 -4.16 8.04 -19.80
C ARG A 298 -2.73 7.49 -19.90
N PHE A 299 -2.56 6.39 -20.64
CA PHE A 299 -1.31 5.63 -20.68
C PHE A 299 -0.12 6.42 -21.24
N THR A 300 -0.35 7.30 -22.22
CA THR A 300 0.70 8.15 -22.79
C THR A 300 1.29 9.11 -21.76
N GLU A 301 0.45 9.70 -20.92
CA GLU A 301 0.89 10.64 -19.88
C GLU A 301 1.57 9.89 -18.73
N ALA A 302 1.09 8.69 -18.39
CA ALA A 302 1.77 7.81 -17.44
C ALA A 302 3.18 7.42 -17.94
N GLN A 303 3.30 7.06 -19.22
CA GLN A 303 4.58 6.72 -19.84
C GLN A 303 5.56 7.90 -19.80
N ALA A 304 5.11 9.10 -20.18
CA ALA A 304 5.94 10.31 -20.14
C ALA A 304 6.46 10.62 -18.72
N LEU A 305 5.62 10.41 -17.70
CA LEU A 305 6.01 10.55 -16.30
C LEU A 305 7.05 9.50 -15.90
N TYR A 306 6.89 8.23 -16.28
CA TYR A 306 7.90 7.21 -16.00
C TYR A 306 9.22 7.51 -16.71
N GLU A 307 9.20 7.99 -17.95
CA GLU A 307 10.40 8.42 -18.67
C GLU A 307 11.11 9.60 -17.97
N HIS A 308 10.33 10.57 -17.48
CA HIS A 308 10.88 11.68 -16.69
C HIS A 308 11.52 11.19 -15.38
N MET A 309 10.85 10.31 -14.63
CA MET A 309 11.42 9.68 -13.43
C MET A 309 12.74 8.94 -13.73
N ARG A 310 12.81 8.26 -14.87
CA ARG A 310 14.02 7.57 -15.33
C ARG A 310 15.15 8.56 -15.62
N GLY A 311 14.85 9.70 -16.23
CA GLY A 311 15.79 10.81 -16.41
C GLY A 311 16.35 11.34 -15.08
N LEU A 312 15.48 11.64 -14.11
CA LEU A 312 15.88 12.12 -12.79
C LEU A 312 16.85 11.16 -12.08
N PHE A 313 16.55 9.87 -12.11
CA PHE A 313 17.43 8.87 -11.50
C PHE A 313 18.75 8.68 -12.25
N ARG A 314 18.75 8.80 -13.58
CA ARG A 314 19.97 8.81 -14.39
C ARG A 314 20.86 10.00 -14.01
N ASP A 315 20.28 11.17 -13.86
CA ASP A 315 21.02 12.40 -13.63
C ASP A 315 21.52 12.48 -12.17
N ALA A 316 20.74 11.98 -11.20
CA ALA A 316 21.11 11.99 -9.78
C ALA A 316 22.14 10.92 -9.39
N PHE A 317 22.10 9.75 -10.02
CA PHE A 317 23.04 8.66 -9.72
C PHE A 317 24.19 8.56 -10.72
N GLY A 318 24.11 9.25 -11.86
CA GLY A 318 25.01 9.08 -13.00
C GLY A 318 24.62 7.87 -13.85
N ALA A 319 24.87 7.94 -15.16
CA ALA A 319 24.41 6.95 -16.14
C ALA A 319 24.81 5.50 -15.79
N GLN A 320 26.02 5.29 -15.27
CA GLN A 320 26.53 3.97 -14.89
C GLN A 320 25.85 3.40 -13.64
N ARG A 321 25.71 4.20 -12.56
CA ARG A 321 25.05 3.76 -11.32
C ARG A 321 23.55 3.62 -11.51
N TYR A 322 22.94 4.45 -12.36
CA TYR A 322 21.55 4.30 -12.76
C TYR A 322 21.32 3.02 -13.57
N ALA A 323 22.21 2.70 -14.52
CA ALA A 323 22.18 1.43 -15.23
C ALA A 323 22.31 0.23 -14.27
N ILE A 324 23.19 0.32 -13.27
CA ILE A 324 23.34 -0.72 -12.22
C ILE A 324 22.10 -0.80 -11.30
N ASN A 325 21.48 0.32 -10.93
CA ASN A 325 20.26 0.34 -10.11
C ASN A 325 19.02 -0.14 -10.90
N ARG A 326 18.97 0.06 -12.22
CA ARG A 326 18.00 -0.57 -13.14
C ARG A 326 18.10 -2.09 -13.11
N VAL A 327 19.30 -2.62 -12.84
CA VAL A 327 19.60 -4.06 -12.79
C VAL A 327 19.21 -4.69 -11.45
N GLN A 328 18.96 -3.90 -10.39
CA GLN A 328 18.30 -4.42 -9.17
C GLN A 328 16.78 -4.50 -9.32
N ASP A 329 16.34 -5.28 -10.30
CA ASP A 329 15.02 -5.87 -10.33
C ASP A 329 15.07 -7.22 -9.60
N ARG A 330 14.04 -7.56 -8.82
CA ARG A 330 13.89 -8.87 -8.15
C ARG A 330 13.83 -10.04 -9.15
N ARG A 331 13.88 -9.76 -10.46
CA ARG A 331 14.16 -10.69 -11.57
C ARG A 331 15.64 -11.12 -11.70
N ALA A 332 16.56 -10.59 -10.91
CA ALA A 332 17.99 -10.98 -10.91
C ALA A 332 18.26 -12.48 -10.62
N TYR A 333 17.23 -13.24 -10.20
CA TYR A 333 17.31 -14.71 -10.09
C TYR A 333 16.85 -15.48 -11.34
N ILE A 334 16.27 -14.81 -12.35
CA ILE A 334 15.70 -15.46 -13.54
C ILE A 334 16.69 -15.48 -14.71
N ASN A 335 17.39 -14.37 -14.96
CA ASN A 335 18.27 -14.23 -16.14
C ASN A 335 19.77 -14.43 -15.86
N ARG A 336 20.17 -14.69 -14.61
CA ARG A 336 21.59 -14.91 -14.30
C ARG A 336 22.03 -16.25 -14.92
N PRO A 337 23.12 -16.30 -15.71
CA PRO A 337 23.72 -17.57 -16.09
C PRO A 337 24.17 -18.29 -14.83
N VAL A 338 23.89 -19.60 -14.74
CA VAL A 338 24.40 -20.43 -13.65
C VAL A 338 25.60 -21.18 -14.22
N SER A 339 26.74 -21.01 -13.58
CA SER A 339 28.01 -21.60 -14.02
C SER A 339 28.91 -21.81 -12.80
N GLN A 340 30.11 -22.36 -13.02
CA GLN A 340 31.14 -22.46 -11.97
C GLN A 340 31.52 -21.10 -11.37
N TYR A 341 31.35 -20.02 -12.12
CA TYR A 341 31.62 -18.65 -11.68
C TYR A 341 30.45 -18.02 -10.93
N PHE A 342 29.23 -18.56 -11.12
CA PHE A 342 28.00 -18.06 -10.51
C PHE A 342 27.16 -19.19 -9.87
N PRO A 343 27.70 -19.87 -8.85
CA PRO A 343 26.98 -20.94 -8.19
C PRO A 343 25.79 -20.40 -7.37
N LEU A 344 24.69 -21.13 -7.41
CA LEU A 344 23.55 -20.94 -6.52
C LEU A 344 23.90 -21.44 -5.12
N GLU A 345 23.45 -20.70 -4.10
CA GLU A 345 23.57 -21.11 -2.71
C GLU A 345 22.82 -22.42 -2.44
N LYS A 346 23.31 -23.20 -1.48
CA LYS A 346 22.69 -24.47 -1.06
C LYS A 346 21.20 -24.34 -0.69
N GLY A 347 20.80 -23.18 -0.16
CA GLY A 347 19.42 -22.89 0.24
C GLY A 347 18.52 -22.35 -0.88
N TYR A 348 19.04 -22.16 -2.10
CA TYR A 348 18.24 -21.63 -3.20
C TYR A 348 17.10 -22.58 -3.59
N ALA A 349 15.88 -22.05 -3.60
CA ALA A 349 14.67 -22.75 -4.03
C ALA A 349 13.69 -21.75 -4.68
N PRO A 350 13.27 -21.96 -5.94
CA PRO A 350 12.23 -21.14 -6.56
C PRO A 350 10.88 -21.34 -5.85
N ARG A 351 10.14 -20.25 -5.65
CA ARG A 351 8.84 -20.26 -4.94
C ARG A 351 7.63 -20.43 -5.87
N ASP A 352 7.87 -20.38 -7.16
CA ASP A 352 6.89 -20.31 -8.25
C ASP A 352 6.95 -21.54 -9.16
N LEU A 353 7.31 -22.70 -8.59
CA LEU A 353 7.34 -23.98 -9.29
C LEU A 353 5.92 -24.54 -9.44
N VAL A 354 5.60 -24.98 -10.66
CA VAL A 354 4.34 -25.62 -11.02
C VAL A 354 4.61 -26.93 -11.74
N SER A 355 3.68 -27.88 -11.62
CA SER A 355 3.76 -29.16 -12.36
C SER A 355 3.50 -28.91 -13.84
N THR A 356 4.37 -29.39 -14.73
CA THR A 356 4.13 -29.21 -16.17
C THR A 356 2.93 -30.02 -16.68
N ALA A 357 2.56 -31.08 -15.97
CA ALA A 357 1.38 -31.88 -16.30
C ALA A 357 0.07 -31.09 -16.17
N GLU A 358 0.00 -30.09 -15.28
CA GLU A 358 -1.15 -29.17 -15.17
C GLU A 358 -1.36 -28.35 -16.44
N TYR A 359 -0.31 -28.20 -17.25
CA TYR A 359 -0.30 -27.43 -18.50
C TYR A 359 -0.23 -28.35 -19.73
N SER A 360 -0.62 -29.61 -19.58
CA SER A 360 -0.64 -30.61 -20.68
C SER A 360 0.72 -30.90 -21.33
N VAL A 361 1.83 -30.65 -20.62
CA VAL A 361 3.16 -31.07 -21.07
C VAL A 361 3.35 -32.57 -20.77
N PRO A 362 3.61 -33.42 -21.77
CA PRO A 362 3.88 -34.84 -21.53
C PRO A 362 5.16 -35.04 -20.70
N THR A 363 5.12 -35.89 -19.67
CA THR A 363 6.26 -36.17 -18.80
C THR A 363 6.75 -37.61 -18.95
N SER A 364 8.08 -37.83 -18.89
CA SER A 364 8.69 -39.17 -18.92
C SER A 364 8.83 -39.83 -17.55
N LYS A 365 8.47 -39.12 -16.48
CA LYS A 365 8.50 -39.57 -15.09
C LYS A 365 7.18 -39.19 -14.40
N ALA A 366 7.03 -39.60 -13.14
CA ALA A 366 5.89 -39.24 -12.31
C ALA A 366 5.74 -37.71 -12.22
N PRO A 367 4.55 -37.14 -12.50
CA PRO A 367 4.33 -35.69 -12.51
C PRO A 367 4.66 -34.96 -11.20
N SER A 368 4.65 -35.68 -10.07
CA SER A 368 4.96 -35.12 -8.76
C SER A 368 6.46 -34.97 -8.48
N ALA A 369 7.32 -35.60 -9.29
CA ALA A 369 8.77 -35.49 -9.14
C ALA A 369 9.20 -34.03 -9.36
N ASP A 370 10.18 -33.56 -8.59
CA ASP A 370 10.71 -32.20 -8.75
C ASP A 370 11.23 -31.96 -10.18
N GLU A 371 11.82 -33.00 -10.77
CA GLU A 371 12.27 -33.03 -12.17
C GLU A 371 11.13 -32.81 -13.18
N MET A 372 9.85 -32.86 -12.80
CA MET A 372 8.71 -32.60 -13.69
C MET A 372 8.05 -31.23 -13.42
N LYS A 373 8.68 -30.39 -12.61
CA LYS A 373 8.22 -29.02 -12.31
C LYS A 373 9.05 -28.01 -13.06
N VAL A 374 8.46 -26.86 -13.37
CA VAL A 374 9.14 -25.70 -13.95
C VAL A 374 8.62 -24.43 -13.29
N ARG A 375 9.32 -23.31 -13.43
CA ARG A 375 8.83 -22.03 -12.95
C ARG A 375 7.69 -21.53 -13.84
N LEU A 376 6.76 -20.76 -13.25
CA LEU A 376 5.74 -20.05 -14.03
C LEU A 376 6.39 -19.01 -14.97
N ALA A 377 7.37 -18.23 -14.48
CA ALA A 377 8.22 -17.32 -15.26
C ALA A 377 7.47 -16.48 -16.33
N PRO A 378 6.75 -15.41 -15.92
CA PRO A 378 6.01 -14.57 -16.84
C PRO A 378 6.93 -13.71 -17.73
N ASP A 379 6.56 -13.53 -18.99
CA ASP A 379 7.19 -12.56 -19.91
C ASP A 379 6.45 -11.22 -19.82
N ALA A 380 7.18 -10.14 -19.51
CA ALA A 380 6.60 -8.85 -19.12
C ALA A 380 5.84 -8.16 -20.26
N ASP A 381 6.21 -8.47 -21.50
CA ASP A 381 5.72 -7.79 -22.70
C ASP A 381 4.80 -8.68 -23.55
N ALA A 382 4.40 -9.85 -23.04
CA ALA A 382 3.54 -10.79 -23.75
C ALA A 382 2.16 -10.97 -23.09
N ASP A 383 1.17 -11.43 -23.85
CA ASP A 383 -0.21 -11.65 -23.36
C ASP A 383 -0.20 -12.53 -22.09
N PRO A 384 -0.69 -12.04 -20.94
CA PRO A 384 -0.65 -12.77 -19.66
C PRO A 384 -1.25 -14.18 -19.70
N ARG A 385 -2.11 -14.48 -20.68
CA ARG A 385 -2.74 -15.80 -20.88
C ARG A 385 -1.86 -16.81 -21.60
N GLU A 386 -0.86 -16.32 -22.35
CA GLU A 386 0.08 -17.13 -23.15
C GLU A 386 1.54 -16.97 -22.69
N ALA A 387 1.80 -16.01 -21.78
CA ALA A 387 3.13 -15.53 -21.45
C ALA A 387 3.80 -16.22 -20.25
N ASN A 388 3.76 -17.55 -20.14
CA ASN A 388 4.44 -18.27 -19.07
C ASN A 388 5.15 -19.53 -19.60
N LEU A 389 6.27 -19.93 -18.97
CA LEU A 389 7.12 -21.04 -19.40
C LEU A 389 6.34 -22.35 -19.64
N PRO A 390 5.51 -22.86 -18.71
CA PRO A 390 4.86 -24.16 -18.91
C PRO A 390 3.85 -24.14 -20.08
N VAL A 391 3.11 -23.05 -20.28
CA VAL A 391 2.21 -22.90 -21.44
C VAL A 391 3.00 -22.85 -22.74
N ARG A 392 4.07 -22.06 -22.80
CA ARG A 392 4.92 -21.94 -24.00
C ARG A 392 5.63 -23.25 -24.34
N LEU A 393 6.09 -23.98 -23.33
CA LEU A 393 6.66 -25.31 -23.50
C LEU A 393 5.63 -26.28 -24.08
N ALA A 394 4.39 -26.27 -23.58
CA ALA A 394 3.31 -27.10 -24.11
C ALA A 394 3.01 -26.77 -25.59
N GLN A 395 2.98 -25.48 -25.94
CA GLN A 395 2.78 -25.04 -27.32
C GLN A 395 3.92 -25.46 -28.24
N LEU A 396 5.18 -25.27 -27.84
CA LEU A 396 6.36 -25.68 -28.60
C LEU A 396 6.40 -27.20 -28.79
N ILE A 397 6.14 -27.97 -27.74
CA ILE A 397 6.05 -29.43 -27.83
C ILE A 397 4.91 -29.84 -28.75
N SER A 398 3.74 -29.21 -28.65
CA SER A 398 2.60 -29.52 -29.53
C SER A 398 2.93 -29.24 -31.00
N LEU A 399 3.57 -28.11 -31.28
CA LEU A 399 4.05 -27.74 -32.61
C LEU A 399 5.03 -28.79 -33.14
N CYS A 400 6.11 -29.05 -32.40
CA CYS A 400 7.15 -29.95 -32.88
C CYS A 400 6.71 -31.41 -32.94
N ARG A 401 5.78 -31.85 -32.09
CA ARG A 401 5.16 -33.19 -32.22
C ARG A 401 4.39 -33.31 -33.53
N ASN A 402 3.68 -32.27 -33.92
CA ASN A 402 2.90 -32.23 -35.15
C ASN A 402 3.79 -32.20 -36.39
N GLU A 403 4.88 -31.43 -36.36
CA GLU A 403 5.82 -31.33 -37.48
C GLU A 403 6.72 -32.56 -37.63
N SER A 404 7.25 -33.09 -36.51
CA SER A 404 8.19 -34.22 -36.55
C SER A 404 7.51 -35.59 -36.68
N GLY A 405 6.29 -35.71 -36.13
CA GLY A 405 5.61 -36.99 -35.91
C GLY A 405 6.19 -37.82 -34.75
N GLU A 406 7.10 -37.26 -33.97
CA GLU A 406 7.82 -37.97 -32.91
C GLU A 406 7.14 -37.80 -31.54
N ARG A 407 7.36 -38.77 -30.63
CA ARG A 407 6.88 -38.66 -29.25
C ARG A 407 7.84 -37.78 -28.45
N ILE A 408 7.39 -36.58 -28.08
CA ILE A 408 8.18 -35.62 -27.30
C ILE A 408 7.67 -35.58 -25.86
N SER A 409 8.58 -35.59 -24.88
CA SER A 409 8.23 -35.47 -23.46
C SER A 409 9.32 -34.76 -22.65
N LEU A 410 8.92 -34.16 -21.53
CA LEU A 410 9.84 -33.58 -20.54
C LEU A 410 10.59 -34.70 -19.80
N ARG A 411 11.92 -34.57 -19.75
CA ARG A 411 12.82 -35.47 -19.03
C ARG A 411 13.27 -34.93 -17.68
N SER A 412 13.50 -33.63 -17.61
CA SER A 412 13.90 -32.91 -16.39
C SER A 412 13.63 -31.42 -16.55
N GLY A 413 12.92 -30.81 -15.61
CA GLY A 413 12.75 -29.38 -15.41
C GLY A 413 13.57 -28.94 -14.22
N TYR A 414 12.93 -28.67 -13.08
CA TYR A 414 13.59 -28.26 -11.85
C TYR A 414 14.34 -29.41 -11.16
N ARG A 415 15.55 -29.15 -10.67
CA ARG A 415 16.27 -30.07 -9.78
C ARG A 415 16.66 -29.34 -8.50
N SER A 416 16.29 -29.86 -7.33
CA SER A 416 16.77 -29.30 -6.06
C SER A 416 18.29 -29.45 -5.93
N TYR A 417 18.92 -28.67 -5.05
CA TYR A 417 20.34 -28.82 -4.72
C TYR A 417 20.68 -30.26 -4.33
N ASN A 418 19.85 -30.90 -3.51
CA ASN A 418 20.10 -32.27 -3.04
C ASN A 418 19.93 -33.29 -4.18
N THR A 419 18.93 -33.12 -5.03
CA THR A 419 18.73 -33.95 -6.23
C THR A 419 19.94 -33.84 -7.15
N GLN A 420 20.43 -32.63 -7.39
CA GLN A 420 21.62 -32.39 -8.22
C GLN A 420 22.87 -33.03 -7.60
N ARG A 421 23.06 -32.89 -6.29
CA ARG A 421 24.18 -33.53 -5.56
C ARG A 421 24.15 -35.05 -5.72
N ILE A 422 23.00 -35.68 -5.48
CA ILE A 422 22.86 -37.15 -5.62
C ILE A 422 23.18 -37.60 -7.05
N LEU A 423 22.76 -36.83 -8.06
CA LEU A 423 23.08 -37.15 -9.45
C LEU A 423 24.57 -36.96 -9.75
N PHE A 424 25.15 -35.86 -9.30
CA PHE A 424 26.57 -35.57 -9.46
C PHE A 424 27.44 -36.63 -8.78
N ASP A 425 27.09 -37.06 -7.57
CA ASP A 425 27.80 -38.14 -6.87
C ASP A 425 27.74 -39.48 -7.64
N ARG A 426 26.67 -39.72 -8.41
CA ARG A 426 26.47 -40.97 -9.16
C ARG A 426 27.19 -41.00 -10.50
N ILE A 427 27.15 -39.90 -11.25
CA ILE A 427 27.60 -39.86 -12.65
C ILE A 427 28.48 -38.66 -13.01
N GLY A 428 28.80 -37.78 -12.05
CA GLY A 428 29.61 -36.57 -12.27
C GLY A 428 31.03 -36.87 -12.75
N ALA A 429 31.61 -38.01 -12.36
CA ALA A 429 32.90 -38.47 -12.88
C ALA A 429 32.90 -38.78 -14.40
N LYS A 430 31.73 -38.84 -15.04
CA LYS A 430 31.57 -39.02 -16.48
C LYS A 430 31.54 -37.70 -17.26
N GLY A 431 31.73 -36.55 -16.60
CA GLY A 431 31.90 -35.24 -17.26
C GLY A 431 30.62 -34.59 -17.82
N THR A 432 29.45 -35.21 -17.66
CA THR A 432 28.17 -34.79 -18.27
C THR A 432 27.18 -34.20 -17.26
N VAL A 433 27.60 -33.96 -16.01
CA VAL A 433 26.74 -33.41 -14.96
C VAL A 433 27.50 -32.37 -14.17
N THR A 434 26.92 -31.18 -14.03
CA THR A 434 27.51 -30.08 -13.25
C THR A 434 27.36 -30.28 -11.74
N PRO A 435 28.28 -29.76 -10.92
CA PRO A 435 28.17 -29.78 -9.46
C PRO A 435 26.86 -29.13 -8.95
N PRO A 436 26.38 -29.49 -7.75
CA PRO A 436 25.24 -28.80 -7.15
C PRO A 436 25.56 -27.32 -6.91
N GLY A 437 24.63 -26.45 -7.28
CA GLY A 437 24.81 -25.00 -7.33
C GLY A 437 25.07 -24.51 -8.76
N VAL A 438 25.55 -25.37 -9.66
CA VAL A 438 26.00 -24.98 -11.01
C VAL A 438 25.03 -25.43 -12.11
N SER A 439 24.05 -26.27 -11.79
CA SER A 439 23.10 -26.80 -12.79
C SER A 439 22.02 -25.78 -13.14
N GLU A 440 21.80 -25.53 -14.44
CA GLU A 440 20.70 -24.68 -14.90
C GLU A 440 19.33 -25.19 -14.47
N HIS A 441 19.15 -26.51 -14.30
CA HIS A 441 17.90 -27.07 -13.78
C HIS A 441 17.57 -26.59 -12.37
N GLN A 442 18.57 -26.20 -11.57
CA GLN A 442 18.30 -25.64 -10.25
C GLN A 442 17.58 -24.29 -10.34
N THR A 443 17.68 -23.57 -11.47
CA THR A 443 16.91 -22.33 -11.68
C THR A 443 15.41 -22.61 -11.86
N GLY A 444 15.03 -23.81 -12.31
CA GLY A 444 13.67 -24.17 -12.72
C GLY A 444 13.24 -23.57 -14.07
N LEU A 445 14.16 -22.99 -14.84
CA LEU A 445 13.93 -22.39 -16.15
C LEU A 445 14.44 -23.24 -17.32
N ALA A 446 15.24 -24.26 -17.03
CA ALA A 446 15.77 -25.19 -18.02
C ALA A 446 14.95 -26.47 -18.09
N VAL A 447 14.88 -27.04 -19.29
CA VAL A 447 14.19 -28.30 -19.58
C VAL A 447 15.03 -29.23 -20.44
N ASP A 448 15.07 -30.50 -20.07
CA ASP A 448 15.60 -31.58 -20.89
C ASP A 448 14.44 -32.25 -21.64
N ILE A 449 14.61 -32.46 -22.94
CA ILE A 449 13.60 -33.03 -23.82
C ILE A 449 13.98 -34.44 -24.27
N ASN A 450 13.01 -35.35 -24.15
CA ASN A 450 13.09 -36.69 -24.69
C ASN A 450 12.39 -36.78 -26.04
N VAL A 451 12.98 -37.57 -26.94
CA VAL A 451 12.33 -38.13 -28.13
C VAL A 451 12.18 -39.64 -27.93
N GLY A 452 10.95 -40.13 -27.84
CA GLY A 452 10.66 -41.48 -27.36
C GLY A 452 11.07 -41.66 -25.90
N ASP A 453 11.91 -42.65 -25.63
CA ASP A 453 12.40 -42.99 -24.28
C ASP A 453 13.85 -42.56 -24.02
N ARG A 454 14.43 -41.75 -24.91
CA ARG A 454 15.81 -41.25 -24.81
C ARG A 454 15.87 -39.73 -24.93
N PHE A 455 17.00 -39.16 -24.50
CA PHE A 455 17.31 -37.76 -24.78
C PHE A 455 17.26 -37.50 -26.29
N MET A 456 16.79 -36.30 -26.64
CA MET A 456 16.79 -35.80 -28.01
C MET A 456 18.22 -35.81 -28.58
N ARG A 457 18.38 -36.12 -29.87
CA ARG A 457 19.64 -36.06 -30.61
C ARG A 457 19.52 -35.03 -31.71
N GLN A 458 20.65 -34.47 -32.14
CA GLN A 458 20.69 -33.53 -33.27
C GLN A 458 20.06 -34.09 -34.56
N SER A 459 20.19 -35.39 -34.80
CA SER A 459 19.62 -36.07 -35.97
C SER A 459 18.09 -36.20 -35.93
N ASP A 460 17.45 -35.93 -34.79
CA ASP A 460 16.01 -36.06 -34.64
C ASP A 460 15.29 -34.89 -35.32
N ARG A 461 14.15 -35.15 -35.94
CA ARG A 461 13.32 -34.10 -36.55
C ARG A 461 12.83 -33.09 -35.51
N THR A 462 12.61 -33.55 -34.28
CA THR A 462 12.29 -32.67 -33.16
C THR A 462 13.42 -31.67 -32.87
N SER A 463 14.70 -32.07 -32.96
CA SER A 463 15.82 -31.15 -32.73
C SER A 463 15.80 -30.01 -33.74
N GLN A 464 15.61 -30.35 -35.02
CA GLN A 464 15.47 -29.37 -36.11
C GLN A 464 14.30 -28.41 -35.85
N CYS A 465 13.12 -28.93 -35.48
CA CYS A 465 11.97 -28.09 -35.16
C CYS A 465 12.23 -27.14 -33.98
N PHE A 466 12.88 -27.62 -32.92
CA PHE A 466 13.24 -26.78 -31.78
C PHE A 466 14.24 -25.69 -32.21
N GLU A 467 15.28 -26.02 -32.97
CA GLU A 467 16.25 -25.03 -33.49
C GLU A 467 15.60 -23.96 -34.37
N GLU A 468 14.54 -24.31 -35.09
CA GLU A 468 13.78 -23.39 -35.96
C GLU A 468 12.72 -22.57 -35.23
N ASN A 469 12.15 -23.08 -34.13
CA ASN A 469 10.96 -22.47 -33.53
C ASN A 469 11.10 -22.06 -32.07
N ALA A 470 12.00 -22.66 -31.30
CA ALA A 470 12.07 -22.50 -29.84
C ALA A 470 12.22 -21.04 -29.40
N PHE A 471 12.94 -20.22 -30.18
CA PHE A 471 13.13 -18.80 -29.89
C PHE A 471 11.81 -18.00 -29.90
N ARG A 472 10.84 -18.40 -30.72
CA ARG A 472 9.50 -17.80 -30.80
C ARG A 472 8.69 -18.05 -29.53
N PHE A 473 9.05 -19.10 -28.80
CA PHE A 473 8.46 -19.50 -27.52
C PHE A 473 9.35 -19.11 -26.33
N GLY A 474 10.40 -18.32 -26.55
CA GLY A 474 11.26 -17.80 -25.49
C GLY A 474 12.33 -18.77 -24.99
N PHE A 475 12.66 -19.80 -25.76
CA PHE A 475 13.70 -20.78 -25.43
C PHE A 475 14.96 -20.58 -26.27
N ILE A 476 16.11 -20.80 -25.65
CA ILE A 476 17.42 -20.91 -26.31
C ILE A 476 18.05 -22.26 -25.94
N LEU A 477 18.90 -22.77 -26.83
CA LEU A 477 19.70 -23.97 -26.56
C LEU A 477 20.87 -23.57 -25.63
N SER A 478 20.98 -24.18 -24.45
CA SER A 478 22.00 -23.75 -23.48
C SER A 478 23.38 -24.32 -23.75
N TYR A 479 23.45 -25.46 -24.42
CA TYR A 479 24.70 -26.14 -24.70
C TYR A 479 24.77 -26.51 -26.19
N PRO A 480 24.96 -25.53 -27.08
CA PRO A 480 25.13 -25.73 -28.54
C PRO A 480 26.49 -26.37 -28.91
N PRO A 481 26.72 -26.80 -30.16
CA PRO A 481 28.03 -27.29 -30.59
C PRO A 481 29.18 -26.31 -30.29
N ASP A 482 30.40 -26.82 -30.09
CA ASP A 482 31.61 -26.02 -29.84
C ASP A 482 31.60 -25.12 -28.57
N ASN A 483 30.68 -25.37 -27.62
CA ASN A 483 30.71 -24.70 -26.32
C ASN A 483 31.74 -25.34 -25.36
N ASN A 484 32.16 -24.62 -24.32
CA ASN A 484 33.15 -25.11 -23.34
C ASN A 484 32.63 -25.15 -21.88
N TYR A 485 31.32 -25.17 -21.69
CA TYR A 485 30.72 -25.08 -20.34
C TYR A 485 30.72 -26.39 -19.56
N LEU A 486 30.70 -27.52 -20.28
CA LEU A 486 30.68 -28.85 -19.69
C LEU A 486 32.06 -29.50 -19.83
N PRO A 487 32.57 -30.19 -18.79
CA PRO A 487 33.93 -30.75 -18.78
C PRO A 487 34.11 -32.06 -19.58
N GLY A 488 33.11 -32.50 -20.35
CA GLY A 488 33.14 -33.75 -21.15
C GLY A 488 33.51 -33.53 -22.63
N GLU A 489 33.94 -34.59 -23.32
CA GLU A 489 34.34 -34.58 -24.75
C GLU A 489 33.20 -34.23 -25.73
N ASP A 490 31.97 -34.02 -25.26
CA ASP A 490 30.81 -33.69 -26.08
C ASP A 490 29.90 -32.74 -25.28
N SER A 491 30.28 -31.47 -25.24
CA SER A 491 29.56 -30.43 -24.51
C SER A 491 28.21 -30.08 -25.13
N TYR A 492 27.88 -30.66 -26.28
CA TYR A 492 26.64 -30.42 -27.01
C TYR A 492 25.48 -31.24 -26.44
N GLU A 493 24.46 -30.55 -25.93
CA GLU A 493 23.24 -31.18 -25.40
C GLU A 493 22.01 -30.71 -26.19
N PRO A 494 21.68 -31.32 -27.34
CA PRO A 494 20.51 -30.94 -28.15
C PRO A 494 19.19 -31.00 -27.38
N TRP A 495 19.14 -31.79 -26.30
CA TRP A 495 17.96 -31.92 -25.44
C TRP A 495 17.75 -30.77 -24.46
N HIS A 496 18.74 -29.92 -24.20
CA HIS A 496 18.75 -29.00 -23.05
C HIS A 496 18.42 -27.56 -23.44
N TRP A 497 17.21 -27.11 -23.08
CA TRP A 497 16.67 -25.81 -23.50
C TRP A 497 16.36 -24.92 -22.30
N ARG A 498 16.81 -23.66 -22.34
CA ARG A 498 16.58 -22.66 -21.30
C ARG A 498 15.56 -21.63 -21.74
N TYR A 499 14.57 -21.38 -20.88
CA TYR A 499 13.63 -20.29 -21.04
C TYR A 499 14.27 -18.95 -20.61
N VAL A 500 14.21 -17.96 -21.48
CA VAL A 500 14.81 -16.61 -21.29
C VAL A 500 13.83 -15.47 -21.59
N GLY A 501 12.59 -15.81 -21.98
CA GLY A 501 11.59 -14.87 -22.51
C GLY A 501 11.71 -14.68 -24.02
N VAL A 502 10.60 -14.29 -24.67
CA VAL A 502 10.50 -14.28 -26.14
C VAL A 502 11.45 -13.27 -26.77
N GLN A 503 11.46 -12.03 -26.26
CA GLN A 503 12.34 -10.99 -26.80
C GLN A 503 13.82 -11.35 -26.64
N THR A 504 14.20 -11.89 -25.48
CA THR A 504 15.59 -12.31 -25.24
C THR A 504 16.01 -13.44 -26.16
N ALA A 505 15.13 -14.42 -26.41
CA ALA A 505 15.42 -15.53 -27.29
C ALA A 505 15.49 -15.10 -28.77
N GLN A 506 14.62 -14.18 -29.19
CA GLN A 506 14.68 -13.53 -30.51
C GLN A 506 15.99 -12.76 -30.67
N LEU A 507 16.37 -11.96 -29.66
CA LEU A 507 17.63 -11.24 -29.66
C LEU A 507 18.84 -12.17 -29.75
N TYR A 508 18.83 -13.29 -29.03
CA TYR A 508 19.88 -14.30 -29.14
C TYR A 508 19.95 -14.88 -30.56
N ARG A 509 18.80 -15.15 -31.19
CA ARG A 509 18.73 -15.67 -32.56
C ARG A 509 19.28 -14.69 -33.60
N GLU A 510 19.01 -13.40 -33.41
CA GLU A 510 19.37 -12.33 -34.34
C GLU A 510 20.80 -11.81 -34.16
N ALA A 511 21.29 -11.76 -32.92
CA ALA A 511 22.48 -11.00 -32.55
C ALA A 511 23.41 -11.69 -31.55
N GLY A 512 22.98 -12.80 -30.95
CA GLY A 512 23.74 -13.46 -29.91
C GLY A 512 25.02 -14.09 -30.45
N PRO A 513 26.07 -14.21 -29.62
CA PRO A 513 27.26 -14.96 -29.94
C PRO A 513 26.84 -16.44 -30.04
N TYR A 514 26.79 -16.93 -31.29
CA TYR A 514 26.51 -18.33 -31.54
C TYR A 514 27.52 -19.17 -30.76
N ASN A 515 27.00 -20.20 -30.10
CA ASN A 515 27.74 -21.09 -29.24
C ASN A 515 28.15 -20.55 -27.86
N GLN A 516 27.75 -19.31 -27.50
CA GLN A 516 28.04 -18.72 -26.18
C GLN A 516 26.80 -18.19 -25.43
N PRO A 517 25.76 -19.01 -25.18
CA PRO A 517 24.51 -18.56 -24.56
C PRO A 517 24.67 -18.02 -23.13
N GLN A 518 25.60 -18.51 -22.31
CA GLN A 518 25.76 -18.00 -20.94
C GLN A 518 26.45 -16.63 -20.92
N GLU A 519 27.45 -16.39 -21.77
CA GLU A 519 28.08 -15.08 -21.96
C GLU A 519 27.09 -14.09 -22.57
N PHE A 520 26.28 -14.52 -23.54
CA PHE A 520 25.17 -13.71 -24.05
C PHE A 520 24.26 -13.23 -22.92
N LEU A 521 23.83 -14.14 -22.03
CA LEU A 521 22.97 -13.79 -20.91
C LEU A 521 23.68 -12.90 -19.89
N ALA A 522 24.99 -13.07 -19.68
CA ALA A 522 25.79 -12.22 -18.82
C ALA A 522 25.92 -10.79 -19.39
N ALA A 523 26.09 -10.67 -20.71
CA ALA A 523 26.25 -9.42 -21.45
C ALA A 523 24.92 -8.92 -22.07
N LEU A 524 23.78 -9.49 -21.68
CA LEU A 524 22.46 -9.16 -22.24
C LEU A 524 22.16 -7.66 -22.28
N PRO A 525 22.52 -6.84 -21.27
CA PRO A 525 22.32 -5.40 -21.34
C PRO A 525 23.02 -4.73 -22.54
N CYS A 526 24.22 -5.20 -22.92
CA CYS A 526 24.94 -4.70 -24.09
C CYS A 526 24.19 -5.07 -25.37
N TYR A 527 23.79 -6.33 -25.55
CA TYR A 527 23.04 -6.74 -26.74
C TYR A 527 21.70 -6.02 -26.87
N GLN A 528 21.00 -5.75 -25.76
CA GLN A 528 19.77 -4.97 -25.77
C GLN A 528 19.99 -3.52 -26.20
N GLU A 529 21.06 -2.88 -25.74
CA GLU A 529 21.43 -1.51 -26.15
C GLU A 529 21.77 -1.44 -27.64
N ARG A 530 22.52 -2.43 -28.13
CA ARG A 530 22.88 -2.56 -29.54
C ARG A 530 21.67 -2.82 -30.44
N ALA A 531 20.73 -3.65 -29.98
CA ALA A 531 19.46 -3.87 -30.66
C ALA A 531 18.63 -2.59 -30.78
N ALA A 532 18.56 -1.80 -29.70
CA ALA A 532 17.84 -0.52 -29.70
C ALA A 532 18.43 0.51 -30.67
N THR A 533 19.72 0.39 -31.00
CA THR A 533 20.44 1.30 -31.91
C THR A 533 20.64 0.72 -33.32
N GLY A 534 20.15 -0.50 -33.59
CA GLY A 534 20.32 -1.19 -34.87
C GLY A 534 21.78 -1.55 -35.19
N SER A 535 22.66 -1.59 -34.18
CA SER A 535 24.11 -1.76 -34.35
C SER A 535 24.55 -3.16 -33.91
N PHE A 536 24.35 -4.15 -34.76
CA PHE A 536 24.86 -5.51 -34.50
C PHE A 536 26.24 -5.72 -35.13
N PRO A 537 27.13 -6.51 -34.49
CA PRO A 537 28.39 -6.91 -35.11
C PRO A 537 28.11 -7.67 -36.41
N THR A 538 28.86 -7.37 -37.46
CA THR A 538 28.76 -8.13 -38.72
C THR A 538 29.61 -9.39 -38.65
N ALA A 539 29.25 -10.41 -39.44
CA ALA A 539 29.94 -11.69 -39.42
C ALA A 539 31.45 -11.52 -39.66
N GLY A 540 32.28 -11.90 -38.68
CA GLY A 540 33.74 -11.77 -38.71
C GLY A 540 34.33 -10.59 -37.94
N GLU A 541 33.50 -9.68 -37.42
CA GLU A 541 33.94 -8.65 -36.46
C GLU A 541 34.00 -9.23 -35.04
N PRO A 542 34.94 -8.78 -34.20
CA PRO A 542 34.97 -9.18 -32.80
C PRO A 542 33.70 -8.69 -32.08
N ASP A 543 33.13 -9.55 -31.24
CA ASP A 543 31.92 -9.23 -30.51
C ASP A 543 32.23 -8.25 -29.38
N ILE A 544 31.89 -6.99 -29.60
CA ILE A 544 32.12 -5.88 -28.67
C ILE A 544 31.43 -6.10 -27.31
N CYS A 545 30.33 -6.87 -27.26
CA CYS A 545 29.68 -7.20 -25.99
C CYS A 545 30.44 -8.26 -25.18
N LEU A 546 31.37 -8.98 -25.83
CA LEU A 546 32.23 -9.99 -25.22
C LEU A 546 33.69 -9.56 -25.10
N GLU A 547 34.10 -8.45 -25.70
CA GLU A 547 35.45 -7.91 -25.53
C GLU A 547 35.68 -7.51 -24.06
N GLU A 548 36.80 -7.96 -23.48
CA GLU A 548 37.22 -7.47 -22.17
C GLU A 548 37.35 -5.94 -22.24
N PRO A 549 36.83 -5.19 -21.25
CA PRO A 549 36.93 -3.75 -21.27
C PRO A 549 38.40 -3.37 -21.30
N LYS A 550 38.87 -2.83 -22.43
CA LYS A 550 40.12 -2.08 -22.46
C LYS A 550 39.98 -1.00 -21.42
N ILE A 551 40.71 -1.14 -20.31
CA ILE A 551 40.84 -0.09 -19.32
C ILE A 551 41.52 1.07 -20.06
N ILE A 552 40.69 1.98 -20.59
CA ILE A 552 41.16 3.29 -21.01
C ILE A 552 41.54 3.96 -19.70
N THR A 553 42.83 3.88 -19.36
CA THR A 553 43.44 4.70 -18.34
C THR A 553 43.23 6.14 -18.80
N ALA A 554 42.21 6.78 -18.25
CA ALA A 554 41.91 8.18 -18.48
C ALA A 554 43.12 8.98 -17.98
N THR A 555 44.00 9.35 -18.91
CA THR A 555 44.88 10.49 -18.72
C THR A 555 44.00 11.72 -18.88
N ALA A 556 43.75 12.37 -17.75
CA ALA A 556 43.11 13.66 -17.71
C ALA A 556 43.91 14.64 -18.57
N SER A 557 43.28 15.14 -19.62
CA SER A 557 43.67 16.38 -20.29
C SER A 557 42.41 17.01 -20.85
N GLU A 558 42.08 18.16 -20.31
CA GLU A 558 41.07 19.08 -20.80
C GLU A 558 41.20 19.28 -22.32
N GLN A 559 40.06 19.34 -23.01
CA GLN A 559 39.86 20.39 -24.00
C GLN A 559 38.36 20.67 -24.17
N ALA A 560 38.01 21.90 -23.85
CA ALA A 560 36.71 22.49 -24.04
C ALA A 560 36.34 22.60 -25.53
N GLY A 561 35.03 22.44 -25.81
CA GLY A 561 34.38 23.11 -26.94
C GLY A 561 33.80 22.19 -28.02
N LYS A 562 32.49 21.90 -27.94
CA LYS A 562 31.49 22.30 -28.95
C LYS A 562 30.07 21.94 -28.49
N GLN A 563 29.13 22.81 -28.86
CA GLN A 563 27.73 22.89 -28.43
C GLN A 563 26.92 21.58 -28.59
N PRO A 564 25.88 21.35 -27.76
CA PRO A 564 24.91 20.29 -27.99
C PRO A 564 23.99 20.65 -29.17
N ILE A 565 23.81 19.70 -30.07
CA ILE A 565 22.84 19.74 -31.16
C ILE A 565 21.47 19.32 -30.61
N GLY A 566 20.51 20.24 -30.70
CA GLY A 566 19.09 19.95 -30.94
C GLY A 566 18.29 19.27 -29.83
N GLU A 567 17.89 20.01 -28.81
CA GLU A 567 16.66 19.69 -28.06
C GLU A 567 15.46 19.84 -29.01
N ASN A 568 14.64 18.80 -29.12
CA ASN A 568 13.29 18.90 -29.69
C ASN A 568 12.35 19.35 -28.54
N PRO A 569 11.78 20.57 -28.56
CA PRO A 569 11.07 21.14 -27.42
C PRO A 569 9.59 20.70 -27.29
N GLU A 570 9.14 19.69 -28.04
CA GLU A 570 7.72 19.28 -28.01
C GLU A 570 7.33 18.23 -26.97
N THR A 571 8.27 17.60 -26.25
CA THR A 571 7.93 16.49 -25.32
C THR A 571 7.71 16.89 -23.85
N ALA A 572 7.66 18.19 -23.51
CA ALA A 572 7.62 18.67 -22.12
C ALA A 572 6.38 19.51 -21.76
N ARG A 573 5.18 19.16 -22.23
CA ARG A 573 3.95 19.97 -22.00
C ARG A 573 2.87 19.42 -21.07
N ILE A 574 3.05 18.26 -20.43
CA ILE A 574 1.97 17.66 -19.60
C ILE A 574 1.99 18.13 -18.13
N LEU A 575 3.01 18.86 -17.68
CA LEU A 575 3.08 19.37 -16.30
C LEU A 575 2.71 20.85 -16.13
N ASN A 576 2.38 21.57 -17.21
CA ASN A 576 2.15 23.03 -17.16
C ASN A 576 0.71 23.47 -17.48
N ASP A 577 -0.21 22.56 -17.80
CA ASP A 577 -1.56 22.93 -18.23
C ASP A 577 -2.56 23.00 -17.06
N SER A 578 -2.41 24.02 -16.22
CA SER A 578 -3.51 24.51 -15.37
C SER A 578 -4.24 25.65 -16.12
N GLY A 579 -5.00 25.24 -17.13
CA GLY A 579 -5.81 26.12 -17.98
C GLY A 579 -6.92 26.85 -17.23
N ASN A 580 -6.58 28.07 -16.80
CA ASN A 580 -7.47 29.22 -16.63
C ASN A 580 -8.68 29.21 -17.56
N ALA A 581 -9.87 28.95 -17.01
CA ALA A 581 -11.13 29.26 -17.66
C ALA A 581 -11.69 30.58 -17.11
N ALA A 582 -11.15 31.71 -17.57
CA ALA A 582 -11.86 33.00 -17.58
C ALA A 582 -11.04 34.10 -18.25
N ARG A 583 -11.32 34.37 -19.53
CA ARG A 583 -11.72 35.71 -20.00
C ARG A 583 -12.03 35.69 -21.50
N VAL A 584 -13.32 35.83 -21.79
CA VAL A 584 -13.88 36.21 -23.07
C VAL A 584 -14.24 37.70 -22.98
N ARG A 585 -13.95 38.45 -24.06
CA ARG A 585 -14.23 39.89 -24.35
C ARG A 585 -13.26 40.87 -23.67
N ARG A 586 -12.64 41.81 -24.36
CA ARG A 586 -12.89 42.47 -25.66
C ARG A 586 -11.58 42.68 -26.41
#